data_AF-A0A962FVA0-F1
#
_entry.id   AF-A0A962FVA0-F1
#
_cell.length_a   1.000
_cell.length_b   1.000
_cell.length_c   1.000
_cell.angle_alpha   90.00
_cell.angle_beta   90.00
_cell.angle_gamma   90.00
#
_symmetry.space_group_name_H-M   'P 1'
#
loop_
_entity.id
_entity.type
_entity.pdbx_description
1 polymer ?
#
loop_
_entity_poly.entity_id
_entity_poly.type
_entity_poly.pdbx_seq_one_letter_code
_entity_poly.pdbx_strand_id
1 'polypeptide(L)' 'MTRNHLIILIFLMLSLAACAPTINAGNKNMVTLFVPSKMQEGEALRLADQHCAQFGRSATLKGKPRGDYYDYSCVK' A
#
# COMPACT_ATOMS: atom_id res chain seq x y z
N MET A 1 -37.33 -9.57 -5.53
CA MET A 1 -36.18 -9.44 -6.47
C MET A 1 -35.00 -8.74 -5.79
N THR A 2 -34.43 -9.26 -4.69
CA THR A 2 -33.40 -8.48 -3.93
C THR A 2 -32.32 -9.28 -3.21
N ARG A 3 -32.60 -10.52 -2.76
CA ARG A 3 -31.63 -11.28 -1.94
C ARG A 3 -30.48 -11.91 -2.73
N ASN A 4 -30.73 -12.34 -3.97
CA ASN A 4 -29.70 -12.95 -4.83
C ASN A 4 -28.70 -11.92 -5.39
N HIS A 5 -29.13 -10.70 -5.67
CA HIS A 5 -28.23 -9.64 -6.15
C HIS A 5 -27.25 -9.17 -5.06
N LEU A 6 -27.67 -9.18 -3.79
CA LEU A 6 -26.80 -8.80 -2.67
C LEU A 6 -25.61 -9.78 -2.51
N ILE A 7 -25.87 -11.08 -2.65
CA ILE A 7 -24.83 -12.12 -2.55
C ILE A 7 -23.84 -12.03 -3.72
N ILE A 8 -24.33 -11.76 -4.93
CA ILE A 8 -23.49 -11.57 -6.12
C ILE A 8 -22.59 -10.33 -5.97
N LEU A 9 -23.12 -9.22 -5.44
CA LEU A 9 -22.33 -8.01 -5.19
C LEU A 9 -21.23 -8.22 -4.13
N ILE A 10 -21.51 -8.99 -3.08
CA ILE A 10 -20.52 -9.30 -2.03
C ILE A 10 -19.38 -10.17 -2.60
N PHE A 11 -19.70 -11.17 -3.44
CA PHE A 11 -18.68 -12.01 -4.09
C PHE A 11 -17.82 -11.23 -5.10
N LEU A 12 -18.38 -10.20 -5.76
CA LEU A 12 -17.64 -9.37 -6.71
C LEU A 12 -16.65 -8.40 -6.03
N MET A 13 -16.89 -8.02 -4.77
CA MET A 13 -15.97 -7.15 -4.02
C MET A 13 -14.79 -7.92 -3.39
N LEU A 14 -14.95 -9.22 -3.10
CA LEU A 14 -13.89 -10.03 -2.48
C LEU A 14 -12.72 -10.39 -3.42
N SER A 15 -12.89 -10.26 -4.73
CA SER A 15 -11.89 -10.67 -5.73
C SER A 15 -10.84 -9.60 -6.05
N LEU A 16 -10.94 -8.37 -5.51
CA LEU A 16 -10.00 -7.28 -5.80
C LEU A 16 -8.83 -7.16 -4.80
N ALA A 17 -8.81 -7.94 -3.72
CA ALA A 17 -7.84 -7.75 -2.64
C ALA A 17 -6.44 -8.35 -2.89
N ALA A 18 -6.22 -9.06 -3.99
CA ALA A 18 -4.98 -9.83 -4.22
C ALA A 18 -3.80 -9.02 -4.80
N CYS A 19 -3.99 -7.73 -5.11
CA CYS A 19 -3.03 -6.94 -5.89
C CYS A 19 -2.77 -5.55 -5.26
N ALA A 20 -2.64 -5.44 -3.95
CA ALA A 20 -2.29 -4.17 -3.30
C ALA A 20 -0.90 -4.24 -2.65
N PRO A 21 -0.14 -3.12 -2.65
CA PRO A 21 1.08 -3.04 -1.87
C PRO A 21 0.77 -3.13 -0.37
N THR A 22 1.69 -3.71 0.40
CA THR A 22 1.51 -3.96 1.84
C THR A 22 2.72 -3.50 2.63
N ILE A 23 2.51 -3.13 3.91
CA ILE A 23 3.61 -2.77 4.81
C ILE A 23 4.33 -4.04 5.27
N ASN A 24 5.61 -4.15 4.94
CA ASN A 24 6.47 -5.24 5.40
C ASN A 24 7.13 -4.89 6.75
N ALA A 25 7.57 -3.63 6.93
CA ALA A 25 8.15 -3.14 8.17
C ALA A 25 8.03 -1.60 8.24
N GLY A 26 8.02 -1.01 9.43
CA GLY A 26 8.00 0.45 9.55
C GLY A 26 8.19 0.98 10.97
N ASN A 27 8.65 2.23 11.06
CA ASN A 27 8.75 3.04 12.27
C ASN A 27 8.58 4.53 11.92
N LYS A 28 8.82 5.44 12.89
CA LYS A 28 8.64 6.90 12.72
C LYS A 28 9.55 7.55 11.65
N ASN A 29 10.62 6.88 11.23
CA ASN A 29 11.64 7.41 10.32
C ASN A 29 11.61 6.72 8.95
N MET A 30 11.00 5.54 8.83
CA MET A 30 11.08 4.73 7.62
C MET A 30 9.93 3.72 7.55
N VAL A 31 9.50 3.40 6.34
CA VAL A 31 8.59 2.29 6.04
C VAL A 31 9.09 1.52 4.83
N THR A 32 9.01 0.19 4.90
CA THR A 32 9.32 -0.73 3.81
C THR A 32 8.02 -1.37 3.35
N LEU A 33 7.71 -1.24 2.06
CA LEU A 33 6.53 -1.82 1.44
C LEU A 33 6.91 -2.99 0.53
N PHE A 34 6.11 -4.05 0.55
CA PHE A 34 6.10 -5.06 -0.51
C PHE A 34 5.12 -4.61 -1.60
N VAL A 35 5.59 -4.59 -2.85
CA VAL A 35 4.90 -4.06 -4.03
C VAL A 35 4.91 -5.14 -5.11
N PRO A 36 3.82 -5.92 -5.25
CA PRO A 36 3.79 -7.11 -6.11
C PRO A 36 3.85 -6.79 -7.62
N SER A 37 3.71 -5.53 -8.02
CA SER A 37 3.81 -5.09 -9.40
C SER A 37 4.25 -3.63 -9.50
N LYS A 38 5.11 -3.32 -10.48
CA LYS A 38 5.56 -1.94 -10.76
C LYS A 38 4.42 -0.99 -11.10
N MET A 39 3.28 -1.49 -11.58
CA MET A 39 2.10 -0.66 -11.82
C MET A 39 1.51 -0.08 -10.52
N GLN A 40 1.95 -0.56 -9.36
CA GLN A 40 1.45 -0.16 -8.05
C GLN A 40 2.41 0.75 -7.28
N GLU A 41 3.50 1.23 -7.91
CA GLU A 41 4.46 2.14 -7.26
C GLU A 41 3.80 3.42 -6.72
N GLY A 42 2.80 3.95 -7.45
CA GLY A 42 2.02 5.10 -6.99
C GLY A 42 1.16 4.80 -5.76
N GLU A 43 0.54 3.62 -5.71
CA GLU A 43 -0.24 3.17 -4.56
C GLU A 43 0.66 2.87 -3.35
N ALA A 44 1.86 2.35 -3.61
CA ALA A 44 2.89 2.15 -2.59
C ALA A 44 3.32 3.49 -1.99
N LEU A 45 3.58 4.52 -2.80
CA LEU A 45 3.88 5.87 -2.29
C LEU A 45 2.72 6.41 -1.43
N ARG A 46 1.48 6.26 -1.89
CA ARG A 46 0.29 6.70 -1.13
C ARG A 46 0.19 6.00 0.22
N LEU A 47 0.43 4.69 0.27
CA LEU A 47 0.44 3.90 1.50
C LEU A 47 1.61 4.31 2.43
N ALA A 48 2.78 4.59 1.88
CA ALA A 48 3.93 5.09 2.63
C ALA A 48 3.64 6.47 3.25
N ASP A 49 3.03 7.38 2.49
CA ASP A 49 2.60 8.70 2.99
C ASP A 49 1.59 8.57 4.12
N GLN A 50 0.61 7.67 3.99
CA GLN A 50 -0.35 7.40 5.06
C GLN A 50 0.33 6.93 6.35
N HIS A 51 1.34 6.05 6.25
CA HIS A 51 2.14 5.61 7.41
C HIS A 51 2.93 6.77 8.01
N CYS A 52 3.66 7.54 7.20
CA CYS A 52 4.48 8.65 7.69
C CYS A 52 3.64 9.79 8.29
N ALA A 53 2.44 10.03 7.76
CA ALA A 53 1.52 11.07 8.23
C ALA A 53 1.09 10.86 9.69
N GLN A 54 1.07 9.62 10.18
CA GLN A 54 0.80 9.29 11.60
C GLN A 54 1.82 9.93 12.55
N PHE A 55 3.00 10.30 12.03
CA PHE A 55 4.08 10.95 12.77
C PHE A 55 4.29 12.42 12.37
N GLY A 56 3.36 13.00 11.60
CA GLY A 56 3.46 14.38 11.08
C GLY A 56 4.60 14.53 10.07
N ARG A 57 4.77 13.54 9.19
CA ARG A 57 5.84 13.43 8.19
C ARG A 57 5.27 12.99 6.83
N SER A 58 6.08 13.15 5.79
CA SER A 58 5.80 12.70 4.43
C SER A 58 6.80 11.61 4.01
N ALA A 59 6.39 10.72 3.12
CA ALA A 59 7.22 9.66 2.59
C ALA A 59 8.09 10.17 1.43
N THR A 60 9.32 9.67 1.34
CA THR A 60 10.20 9.89 0.19
C THR A 60 10.92 8.60 -0.13
N LEU A 61 10.89 8.18 -1.40
CA LEU A 61 11.52 6.93 -1.83
C LEU A 61 13.03 6.98 -1.55
N LYS A 62 13.53 5.97 -0.84
CA LYS A 62 14.92 5.83 -0.45
C LYS A 62 15.65 4.93 -1.44
N GLY A 63 16.31 5.54 -2.40
CA GLY A 63 17.15 4.83 -3.37
C GLY A 63 16.33 3.95 -4.33
N LYS A 64 16.96 2.89 -4.84
CA LYS A 64 16.31 1.96 -5.80
C LYS A 64 15.60 0.82 -5.06
N PRO A 65 14.45 0.34 -5.56
CA PRO A 65 13.77 -0.82 -5.00
C PRO A 65 14.64 -2.08 -4.99
N ARG A 66 14.42 -2.93 -3.99
CA ARG A 66 15.13 -4.20 -3.79
C ARG A 66 14.18 -5.36 -4.14
N GLY A 67 14.13 -5.72 -5.42
CA GLY A 67 13.11 -6.63 -5.94
C GLY A 67 11.73 -5.98 -5.82
N ASP A 68 10.81 -6.65 -5.13
CA ASP A 68 9.46 -6.14 -4.88
C ASP A 68 9.37 -5.27 -3.61
N TYR A 69 10.51 -4.93 -2.98
CA TYR A 69 10.53 -4.12 -1.75
C TYR A 69 10.96 -2.68 -2.02
N TYR A 70 10.16 -1.74 -1.50
CA TYR A 70 10.37 -0.30 -1.63
C TYR A 70 10.57 0.31 -0.25
N ASP A 71 11.72 0.92 -0.03
CA ASP A 71 12.05 1.58 1.22
C ASP A 71 11.74 3.08 1.08
N TYR A 72 10.93 3.64 1.97
CA TYR A 72 10.61 5.07 2.03
C TYR A 72 11.08 5.66 3.35
N SER A 73 11.75 6.82 3.30
CA SER A 73 12.08 7.61 4.48
C SER A 73 10.91 8.51 4.87
N CYS A 74 10.56 8.56 6.15
CA CYS A 74 9.60 9.54 6.67
C CYS A 74 10.33 10.82 7.06
N VAL A 75 10.17 11.86 6.25
CA VAL A 75 10.82 13.18 6.39
C VAL A 75 9.80 14.26 6.70
N LYS A 76 10.23 15.40 7.23
CA LYS A 76 9.36 16.58 7.44
C LYS A 76 9.36 17.47 6.21
#